data_AF-A0A661III3-F1
#
_entry.id   AF-A0A661III3-F1
#
_cell.length_a   1.000
_cell.length_b   1.000
_cell.length_c   1.000
_cell.angle_alpha   90.00
_cell.angle_beta   90.00
_cell.angle_gamma   90.00
#
_symmetry.space_group_name_H-M   'P 1'
#
loop_
_entity.id
_entity.type
_entity.pdbx_description
1 polymer ?
#
loop_
_entity_poly.entity_id
_entity_poly.type
_entity_poly.pdbx_seq_one_letter_code
_entity_poly.pdbx_strand_id
1 'polypeptide(L)'
;SSKRTGLASTFREDHPHRRTPVRDAGRLEGKPAREVARLALSPSLLEASIGMAAVNSLLPVREEWFIEKNAFEVLAERGEGKVVSIVGHFPFVGELRKFARELYVLEQRPYEGDLPAERAREVLPRSEVIGITGTAFINHTLEGLLKLCPPRSFVMLIGPTTPLTPLLFDHGIDALSGSLVEDEGEVLKYVAQGATFRQIHRHGVRLVTMTKKR
;
A
#
# COMPACT_ATOMS: atom_id res chain seq x y z
N SER A 1 -13.66 14.49 13.18
CA SER A 1 -14.17 13.11 13.31
C SER A 1 -13.68 12.29 12.13
N SER A 2 -13.62 10.96 12.25
CA SER A 2 -13.41 10.09 11.09
C SER A 2 -14.55 10.29 10.10
N LYS A 3 -14.27 10.21 8.79
CA LYS A 3 -15.31 10.35 7.75
C LYS A 3 -15.83 8.99 7.27
N ARG A 4 -15.05 7.94 7.50
CA ARG A 4 -15.32 6.56 7.04
C ARG A 4 -14.45 5.54 7.77
N THR A 5 -14.56 4.27 7.41
CA THR A 5 -13.62 3.20 7.82
C THR A 5 -12.40 3.18 6.91
N GLY A 6 -11.20 3.20 7.49
CA GLY A 6 -9.94 3.05 6.78
C GLY A 6 -9.29 1.69 7.08
N LEU A 7 -8.53 1.18 6.13
CA LEU A 7 -7.79 -0.08 6.27
C LEU A 7 -6.29 0.17 6.14
N ALA A 8 -5.51 -0.66 6.82
CA ALA A 8 -4.08 -0.79 6.64
C ALA A 8 -3.67 -2.23 6.97
N SER A 9 -2.64 -2.74 6.31
CA SER A 9 -2.08 -4.06 6.63
C SER A 9 -1.25 -4.00 7.91
N THR A 10 -1.16 -5.14 8.61
CA THR A 10 -0.33 -5.26 9.82
C THR A 10 0.83 -6.22 9.57
N PHE A 11 2.03 -5.85 10.00
CA PHE A 11 3.18 -6.75 9.99
C PHE A 11 3.08 -7.72 11.17
N ARG A 12 3.40 -8.99 10.94
CA ARG A 12 3.59 -9.96 12.03
C ARG A 12 5.00 -9.75 12.58
N GLU A 13 5.11 -9.21 13.80
CA GLU A 13 6.40 -9.09 14.49
C GLU A 13 6.84 -10.46 15.01
N ASP A 14 8.11 -10.84 14.78
CA ASP A 14 8.62 -12.14 15.19
C ASP A 14 8.93 -12.21 16.71
N HIS A 15 8.98 -11.06 17.42
CA HIS A 15 9.39 -10.98 18.83
C HIS A 15 8.58 -9.97 19.68
N PRO A 16 7.35 -10.33 20.10
CA PRO A 16 6.45 -9.43 20.85
C PRO A 16 6.93 -9.09 22.27
N HIS A 17 7.93 -9.78 22.81
CA HIS A 17 8.34 -9.65 24.21
C HIS A 17 9.36 -8.52 24.49
N ARG A 18 9.91 -7.85 23.46
CA ARG A 18 10.94 -6.82 23.67
C ARG A 18 10.39 -5.41 23.84
N ARG A 19 9.17 -5.13 23.38
CA ARG A 19 8.52 -3.80 23.45
C ARG A 19 7.00 -3.96 23.51
N THR A 20 6.31 -3.05 24.21
CA THR A 20 4.85 -2.93 24.13
C THR A 20 4.47 -2.47 22.72
N PRO A 21 3.78 -3.30 21.91
CA PRO A 21 3.55 -2.99 20.50
C PRO A 21 2.65 -1.77 20.28
N VAL A 22 1.64 -1.57 21.14
CA VAL A 22 0.73 -0.41 21.11
C VAL A 22 0.58 0.14 22.53
N ARG A 23 1.10 1.34 22.77
CA ARG A 23 1.17 1.93 24.12
C ARG A 23 -0.19 2.24 24.74
N ASP A 24 -1.14 2.63 23.89
CA ASP A 24 -2.50 3.04 24.27
C ASP A 24 -3.56 2.00 23.94
N ALA A 25 -3.20 0.72 23.82
CA ALA A 25 -4.17 -0.36 23.63
C ALA A 25 -5.27 -0.30 24.71
N GLY A 26 -6.54 -0.41 24.27
CA GLY A 26 -7.73 -0.23 25.13
C GLY A 26 -8.13 1.22 25.41
N ARG A 27 -7.36 2.21 24.93
CA ARG A 27 -7.64 3.65 25.10
C ARG A 27 -7.63 4.44 23.79
N LEU A 28 -7.57 3.75 22.65
CA LEU A 28 -7.61 4.40 21.33
C LEU A 28 -9.03 4.81 20.93
N GLU A 29 -10.03 4.06 21.38
CA GLU A 29 -11.44 4.40 21.18
C GLU A 29 -11.78 5.72 21.87
N GLY A 30 -12.63 6.53 21.22
CA GLY A 30 -12.99 7.86 21.69
C GLY A 30 -11.93 8.94 21.47
N LYS A 31 -10.68 8.60 21.13
CA LYS A 31 -9.66 9.60 20.78
C LYS A 31 -9.99 10.30 19.45
N PRO A 32 -9.59 11.57 19.28
CA PRO A 32 -9.67 12.23 17.98
C PRO A 32 -8.89 11.42 16.92
N ALA A 33 -9.54 11.09 15.80
CA ALA A 33 -8.90 10.33 14.72
C ALA A 33 -7.57 10.94 14.22
N ARG A 34 -7.42 12.27 14.26
CA ARG A 34 -6.16 12.98 13.96
C ARG A 34 -5.02 12.64 14.93
N GLU A 35 -5.33 12.34 16.18
CA GLU A 35 -4.34 11.93 17.19
C GLU A 35 -3.92 10.50 16.93
N VAL A 36 -4.88 9.61 16.66
CA VAL A 36 -4.61 8.21 16.28
C VAL A 36 -3.78 8.16 14.99
N ALA A 37 -4.06 9.01 14.00
CA ALA A 37 -3.30 9.10 12.75
C ALA A 37 -1.82 9.42 12.97
N ARG A 38 -1.44 10.12 14.06
CA ARG A 38 -0.01 10.38 14.37
C ARG A 38 0.76 9.10 14.68
N LEU A 39 0.09 8.01 15.04
CA LEU A 39 0.73 6.71 15.21
C LEU A 39 1.38 6.21 13.93
N ALA A 40 1.00 6.74 12.75
CA ALA A 40 1.64 6.42 11.47
C ALA A 40 3.15 6.74 11.47
N LEU A 41 3.59 7.66 12.34
CA LEU A 41 4.99 8.05 12.52
C LEU A 41 5.72 7.21 13.58
N SER A 42 5.03 6.26 14.23
CA SER A 42 5.61 5.45 15.28
C SER A 42 6.69 4.50 14.73
N PRO A 43 7.78 4.25 15.47
CA PRO A 43 8.71 3.17 15.13
C PRO A 43 8.14 1.77 15.39
N SER A 44 7.01 1.64 16.09
CA SER A 44 6.27 0.37 16.18
C SER A 44 5.47 0.17 14.89
N LEU A 45 5.70 -0.94 14.20
CA LEU A 45 4.99 -1.27 12.95
C LEU A 45 3.48 -1.47 13.20
N LEU A 46 3.11 -1.98 14.38
CA LEU A 46 1.70 -2.16 14.74
C LEU A 46 1.01 -0.81 15.00
N GLU A 47 1.66 0.12 15.70
CA GLU A 47 1.14 1.50 15.84
C GLU A 47 1.09 2.21 14.49
N ALA A 48 2.12 2.07 13.66
CA ALA A 48 2.13 2.66 12.32
C ALA A 48 1.00 2.12 11.44
N SER A 49 0.68 0.83 11.51
CA SER A 49 -0.50 0.25 10.87
C SER A 49 -1.81 0.92 11.34
N ILE A 50 -2.02 1.03 12.65
CA ILE A 50 -3.20 1.70 13.23
C ILE A 50 -3.29 3.16 12.75
N GLY A 51 -2.17 3.86 12.76
CA GLY A 51 -2.09 5.24 12.30
C GLY A 51 -2.42 5.38 10.82
N MET A 52 -1.92 4.49 9.97
CA MET A 52 -2.25 4.47 8.54
C MET A 52 -3.73 4.16 8.29
N ALA A 53 -4.34 3.25 9.06
CA ALA A 53 -5.77 3.01 9.00
C ALA A 53 -6.56 4.29 9.35
N ALA A 54 -6.14 5.02 10.39
CA ALA A 54 -6.74 6.31 10.77
C ALA A 54 -6.50 7.42 9.73
N VAL A 55 -5.33 7.47 9.07
CA VAL A 55 -5.09 8.37 7.93
C VAL A 55 -6.10 8.08 6.82
N ASN A 56 -6.24 6.81 6.42
CA ASN A 56 -7.16 6.39 5.37
C ASN A 56 -8.63 6.66 5.72
N SER A 57 -8.97 6.65 7.01
CA SER A 57 -10.32 6.95 7.53
C SER A 57 -10.68 8.45 7.49
N LEU A 58 -9.67 9.33 7.46
CA LEU A 58 -9.82 10.79 7.46
C LEU A 58 -9.91 11.39 6.05
N LEU A 59 -9.40 10.67 5.04
CA LEU A 59 -9.33 11.18 3.67
C LEU A 59 -10.72 11.28 3.03
N PRO A 60 -11.01 12.38 2.30
CA PRO A 60 -12.23 12.48 1.51
C PRO A 60 -12.19 11.49 0.34
N VAL A 61 -13.37 11.13 -0.12
CA VAL A 61 -13.58 10.21 -1.25
C VAL A 61 -14.37 10.94 -2.28
N ARG A 62 -13.90 10.88 -3.51
CA ARG A 62 -14.52 11.55 -4.64
C ARG A 62 -14.51 10.57 -5.80
N GLU A 63 -15.68 10.11 -6.21
CA GLU A 63 -15.79 9.08 -7.26
C GLU A 63 -15.14 9.55 -8.57
N GLU A 64 -15.14 10.86 -8.85
CA GLU A 64 -14.50 11.46 -10.02
C GLU A 64 -12.96 11.37 -10.01
N TRP A 65 -12.35 10.90 -8.93
CA TRP A 65 -10.92 10.61 -8.86
C TRP A 65 -10.58 9.22 -9.37
N PHE A 66 -11.54 8.29 -9.41
CA PHE A 66 -11.25 6.90 -9.69
C PHE A 66 -11.46 6.54 -11.16
N ILE A 67 -10.66 5.58 -11.63
CA ILE A 67 -10.81 4.95 -12.94
C ILE A 67 -11.22 3.49 -12.78
N GLU A 68 -11.90 2.96 -13.79
CA GLU A 68 -12.32 1.55 -13.85
C GLU A 68 -11.15 0.64 -14.29
N LYS A 69 -10.05 0.67 -13.53
CA LYS A 69 -8.91 -0.24 -13.71
C LYS A 69 -8.33 -0.62 -12.36
N ASN A 70 -7.97 -1.89 -12.20
CA ASN A 70 -7.21 -2.35 -11.04
C ASN A 70 -5.69 -2.14 -11.24
N ALA A 71 -4.91 -2.41 -10.19
CA ALA A 71 -3.46 -2.22 -10.23
C ALA A 71 -2.77 -3.04 -11.32
N PHE A 72 -3.19 -4.29 -11.52
CA PHE A 72 -2.62 -5.17 -12.54
C PHE A 72 -2.88 -4.61 -13.94
N GLU A 73 -4.10 -4.18 -14.25
CA GLU A 73 -4.44 -3.64 -15.57
C GLU A 73 -3.60 -2.41 -15.91
N VAL A 74 -3.43 -1.49 -14.95
CA VAL A 74 -2.59 -0.29 -15.13
C VAL A 74 -1.12 -0.68 -15.34
N LEU A 75 -0.60 -1.59 -14.52
CA LEU A 75 0.80 -2.03 -14.63
C LEU A 75 1.06 -2.81 -15.93
N ALA A 76 0.13 -3.66 -16.37
CA ALA A 76 0.26 -4.43 -17.60
C ALA A 76 0.29 -3.51 -18.83
N GLU A 77 -0.66 -2.57 -18.92
CA GLU A 77 -0.70 -1.59 -20.01
C GLU A 77 0.53 -0.68 -20.02
N ARG A 78 0.94 -0.17 -18.85
CA ARG A 78 2.10 0.73 -18.77
C ARG A 78 3.42 -0.01 -19.00
N GLY A 79 3.48 -1.26 -18.57
CA GLY A 79 4.68 -2.11 -18.52
C GLY A 79 4.93 -2.93 -19.78
N GLU A 80 4.01 -2.92 -20.75
CA GLU A 80 4.17 -3.65 -22.01
C GLU A 80 5.50 -3.33 -22.69
N GLY A 81 6.34 -4.36 -22.88
CA GLY A 81 7.66 -4.23 -23.51
C GLY A 81 8.72 -3.47 -22.70
N LYS A 82 8.48 -3.17 -21.42
CA LYS A 82 9.36 -2.36 -20.56
C LYS A 82 9.98 -3.14 -19.42
N VAL A 83 10.96 -2.51 -18.75
CA VAL A 83 11.46 -2.99 -17.45
C VAL A 83 10.50 -2.56 -16.34
N VAL A 84 9.88 -3.55 -15.69
CA VAL A 84 8.93 -3.36 -14.60
C VAL A 84 9.57 -3.82 -13.28
N SER A 85 9.34 -3.07 -12.21
CA SER A 85 9.75 -3.49 -10.87
C SER A 85 8.63 -3.35 -9.88
N ILE A 86 8.42 -4.38 -9.07
CA ILE A 86 7.40 -4.41 -8.03
C ILE A 86 8.09 -4.55 -6.69
N VAL A 87 7.86 -3.60 -5.78
CA VAL A 87 8.28 -3.66 -4.38
C VAL A 87 7.10 -4.18 -3.57
N GLY A 88 7.24 -5.39 -3.04
CA GLY A 88 6.16 -6.19 -2.48
C GLY A 88 5.79 -7.36 -3.40
N HIS A 89 5.33 -8.47 -2.83
CA HIS A 89 4.82 -9.61 -3.60
C HIS A 89 3.28 -9.59 -3.69
N PHE A 90 2.75 -9.64 -4.91
CA PHE A 90 1.31 -9.63 -5.18
C PHE A 90 0.89 -10.85 -5.99
N PRO A 91 -0.34 -11.39 -5.83
CA PRO A 91 -0.79 -12.56 -6.58
C PRO A 91 -0.73 -12.42 -8.11
N PHE A 92 -0.75 -11.18 -8.63
CA PHE A 92 -0.75 -10.91 -10.07
C PHE A 92 0.66 -10.84 -10.69
N VAL A 93 1.76 -10.88 -9.91
CA VAL A 93 3.12 -10.67 -10.46
C VAL A 93 3.49 -11.73 -11.51
N GLY A 94 3.01 -12.97 -11.34
CA GLY A 94 3.21 -14.04 -12.32
C GLY A 94 2.57 -13.72 -13.68
N GLU A 95 1.36 -13.16 -13.67
CA GLU A 95 0.66 -12.74 -14.89
C GLU A 95 1.32 -11.52 -15.53
N LEU A 96 1.83 -10.59 -14.72
CA LEU A 96 2.49 -9.37 -15.20
C LEU A 96 3.75 -9.67 -16.04
N ARG A 97 4.41 -10.81 -15.77
CA ARG A 97 5.59 -11.27 -16.52
C ARG A 97 5.31 -11.48 -18.02
N LYS A 98 4.05 -11.72 -18.40
CA LYS A 98 3.65 -11.92 -19.81
C LYS A 98 3.72 -10.62 -20.64
N PHE A 99 3.70 -9.47 -19.99
CA PHE A 99 3.63 -8.15 -20.64
C PHE A 99 4.98 -7.41 -20.58
N ALA A 100 5.68 -7.52 -19.46
CA ALA A 100 6.96 -6.86 -19.26
C ALA A 100 8.08 -7.49 -20.11
N ARG A 101 8.98 -6.66 -20.65
CA ARG A 101 10.26 -7.16 -21.21
C ARG A 101 11.11 -7.81 -20.12
N GLU A 102 11.10 -7.20 -18.94
CA GLU A 102 11.79 -7.69 -17.76
C GLU A 102 11.01 -7.33 -16.51
N LEU A 103 10.86 -8.27 -15.58
CA LEU A 103 10.12 -8.09 -14.33
C LEU A 103 10.99 -8.46 -13.13
N TYR A 104 11.20 -7.49 -12.26
CA TYR A 104 11.82 -7.68 -10.95
C TYR A 104 10.78 -7.54 -9.85
N VAL A 105 10.77 -8.49 -8.91
CA VAL A 105 9.95 -8.42 -7.69
C VAL A 105 10.92 -8.33 -6.51
N LEU A 106 10.77 -7.31 -5.67
CA LEU A 106 11.61 -7.04 -4.50
C LEU A 106 10.77 -7.25 -3.25
N GLU A 107 11.17 -8.14 -2.36
CA GLU A 107 10.41 -8.47 -1.14
C GLU A 107 11.35 -8.64 0.07
N GLN A 108 10.87 -8.32 1.27
CA GLN A 108 11.65 -8.47 2.50
C GLN A 108 11.82 -9.94 2.90
N ARG A 109 10.81 -10.76 2.56
CA ARG A 109 10.83 -12.22 2.69
C ARG A 109 10.58 -12.82 1.30
N PRO A 110 11.61 -12.87 0.43
CA PRO A 110 11.47 -13.27 -0.97
C PRO A 110 10.88 -14.68 -1.13
N TYR A 111 9.99 -14.85 -2.11
CA TYR A 111 9.65 -16.17 -2.66
C TYR A 111 10.68 -16.59 -3.74
N GLU A 112 10.53 -17.81 -4.25
CA GLU A 112 11.35 -18.26 -5.38
C GLU A 112 11.17 -17.34 -6.60
N GLY A 113 12.29 -16.83 -7.12
CA GLY A 113 12.32 -15.88 -8.24
C GLY A 113 12.18 -14.40 -7.84
N ASP A 114 11.87 -14.11 -6.57
CA ASP A 114 11.92 -12.75 -6.04
C ASP A 114 13.36 -12.36 -5.66
N LEU A 115 13.61 -11.06 -5.62
CA LEU A 115 14.84 -10.46 -5.15
C LEU A 115 14.68 -9.96 -3.71
N PRO A 116 15.75 -10.00 -2.90
CA PRO A 116 15.74 -9.38 -1.58
C PRO A 116 15.64 -7.85 -1.71
N ALA A 117 14.91 -7.21 -0.79
CA ALA A 117 14.59 -5.78 -0.81
C ALA A 117 15.85 -4.88 -0.89
N GLU A 118 16.99 -5.34 -0.38
CA GLU A 118 18.29 -4.64 -0.40
C GLU A 118 18.78 -4.36 -1.83
N ARG A 119 18.33 -5.15 -2.81
CA ARG A 119 18.67 -4.94 -4.23
C ARG A 119 17.90 -3.80 -4.89
N ALA A 120 16.99 -3.12 -4.17
CA ALA A 120 16.24 -1.99 -4.71
C ALA A 120 17.15 -0.90 -5.31
N ARG A 121 18.32 -0.65 -4.72
CA ARG A 121 19.31 0.34 -5.22
C ARG A 121 19.91 -0.02 -6.57
N GLU A 122 19.96 -1.31 -6.89
CA GLU A 122 20.50 -1.81 -8.15
C GLU A 122 19.41 -1.83 -9.24
N VAL A 123 18.19 -2.20 -8.84
CA VAL A 123 17.07 -2.49 -9.75
C VAL A 123 16.26 -1.24 -10.10
N LEU A 124 15.77 -0.50 -9.10
CA LEU A 124 14.83 0.60 -9.31
C LEU A 124 15.33 1.71 -10.27
N PRO A 125 16.64 2.07 -10.28
CA PRO A 125 17.14 3.09 -11.22
C PRO A 125 17.03 2.71 -12.71
N ARG A 126 16.81 1.43 -13.02
CA ARG A 126 16.68 0.91 -14.40
C ARG A 126 15.22 0.68 -14.81
N SER A 127 14.29 0.76 -13.86
CA SER A 127 12.89 0.45 -14.06
C SER A 127 12.15 1.60 -14.74
N GLU A 128 11.32 1.29 -15.72
CA GLU A 128 10.49 2.25 -16.44
C GLU A 128 9.07 2.34 -15.84
N VAL A 129 8.62 1.26 -15.20
CA VAL A 129 7.35 1.17 -14.48
C VAL A 129 7.61 0.53 -13.11
N ILE A 130 7.13 1.16 -12.05
CA ILE A 130 7.41 0.78 -10.67
C ILE A 130 6.11 0.68 -9.88
N GLY A 131 5.80 -0.50 -9.36
CA GLY A 131 4.74 -0.71 -8.37
C GLY A 131 5.34 -0.79 -6.97
N ILE A 132 4.82 -0.05 -6.00
CA ILE A 132 5.30 -0.06 -4.61
C ILE A 132 4.14 -0.37 -3.68
N THR A 133 4.29 -1.34 -2.80
CA THR A 133 3.30 -1.64 -1.76
C THR A 133 3.03 -0.43 -0.86
N GLY A 134 1.75 -0.20 -0.53
CA GLY A 134 1.34 0.81 0.45
C GLY A 134 1.88 0.52 1.85
N THR A 135 2.29 -0.72 2.16
CA THR A 135 2.94 -1.05 3.44
C THR A 135 4.31 -0.37 3.61
N ALA A 136 4.88 0.21 2.55
CA ALA A 136 6.08 1.05 2.61
C ALA A 136 5.91 2.30 3.50
N PHE A 137 4.67 2.75 3.73
CA PHE A 137 4.37 3.79 4.72
C PHE A 137 4.56 3.30 6.16
N ILE A 138 4.18 2.06 6.45
CA ILE A 138 4.17 1.51 7.81
C ILE A 138 5.59 1.20 8.28
N ASN A 139 6.43 0.69 7.39
CA ASN A 139 7.83 0.37 7.70
C ASN A 139 8.81 1.50 7.36
N HIS A 140 8.30 2.70 7.04
CA HIS A 140 9.09 3.91 6.79
C HIS A 140 10.10 3.80 5.64
N THR A 141 9.84 2.95 4.64
CA THR A 141 10.75 2.76 3.49
C THR A 141 10.37 3.57 2.26
N LEU A 142 9.14 4.10 2.19
CA LEU A 142 8.62 4.75 0.97
C LEU A 142 9.52 5.89 0.46
N GLU A 143 9.95 6.81 1.33
CA GLU A 143 10.78 7.95 0.91
C GLU A 143 12.11 7.48 0.32
N GLY A 144 12.73 6.46 0.91
CA GLY A 144 13.95 5.85 0.41
C GLY A 144 13.76 5.19 -0.94
N LEU A 145 12.64 4.50 -1.15
CA LEU A 145 12.30 3.86 -2.43
C LEU A 145 12.05 4.90 -3.53
N LEU A 146 11.28 5.96 -3.25
CA LEU A 146 11.00 7.02 -4.21
C LEU A 146 12.26 7.75 -4.68
N LYS A 147 13.27 7.93 -3.80
CA LYS A 147 14.58 8.50 -4.18
C LYS A 147 15.36 7.66 -5.18
N LEU A 148 15.07 6.36 -5.28
CA LEU A 148 15.69 5.45 -6.25
C LEU A 148 14.94 5.40 -7.58
N CYS A 149 13.69 5.84 -7.60
CA CYS A 149 12.86 5.87 -8.80
C CYS A 149 13.36 6.98 -9.76
N PRO A 150 13.66 6.65 -11.02
CA PRO A 150 13.99 7.68 -12.01
C PRO A 150 12.83 8.64 -12.22
N PRO A 151 13.07 9.95 -12.43
CA PRO A 151 12.00 10.94 -12.64
C PRO A 151 11.09 10.67 -13.86
N ARG A 152 11.55 9.84 -14.80
CA ARG A 152 10.83 9.46 -16.03
C ARG A 152 9.98 8.21 -15.87
N SER A 153 10.12 7.48 -14.76
CA SER A 153 9.45 6.20 -14.54
C SER A 153 8.02 6.44 -14.09
N PHE A 154 7.10 5.56 -14.51
CA PHE A 154 5.75 5.55 -13.98
C PHE A 154 5.74 4.87 -12.60
N VAL A 155 5.34 5.59 -11.56
CA VAL A 155 5.33 5.06 -10.18
C VAL A 155 3.91 4.91 -9.66
N MET A 156 3.59 3.73 -9.13
CA MET A 156 2.28 3.39 -8.62
C MET A 156 2.35 2.84 -7.20
N LEU A 157 1.54 3.38 -6.28
CA LEU A 157 1.34 2.77 -4.96
C LEU A 157 0.21 1.75 -4.99
N ILE A 158 0.35 0.62 -4.30
CA ILE A 158 -0.55 -0.54 -4.42
C ILE A 158 -0.89 -1.12 -3.05
N GLY A 159 -2.18 -1.28 -2.79
CA GLY A 159 -2.69 -2.05 -1.66
C GLY A 159 -3.52 -1.22 -0.67
N PRO A 160 -4.19 -1.89 0.29
CA PRO A 160 -5.18 -1.25 1.16
C PRO A 160 -4.61 -0.16 2.06
N THR A 161 -3.30 -0.20 2.36
CA THR A 161 -2.60 0.81 3.15
C THR A 161 -2.40 2.13 2.38
N THR A 162 -2.49 2.12 1.04
CA THR A 162 -2.25 3.30 0.20
C THR A 162 -3.27 4.41 0.49
N PRO A 163 -2.85 5.60 0.94
CA PRO A 163 -3.74 6.74 1.12
C PRO A 163 -4.24 7.26 -0.23
N LEU A 164 -5.55 7.31 -0.42
CA LEU A 164 -6.16 7.78 -1.67
C LEU A 164 -6.32 9.30 -1.66
N THR A 165 -5.20 10.01 -1.85
CA THR A 165 -5.16 11.47 -1.89
C THR A 165 -4.30 11.97 -3.04
N PRO A 166 -4.77 12.99 -3.80
CA PRO A 166 -3.99 13.56 -4.91
C PRO A 166 -2.68 14.21 -4.46
N LEU A 167 -2.52 14.53 -3.17
CA LEU A 167 -1.29 15.09 -2.61
C LEU A 167 -0.06 14.21 -2.88
N LEU A 168 -0.24 12.88 -2.96
CA LEU A 168 0.88 11.98 -3.23
C LEU A 168 1.47 12.17 -4.64
N PHE A 169 0.71 12.77 -5.57
CA PHE A 169 1.21 13.04 -6.92
C PHE A 169 2.26 14.14 -7.00
N ASP A 170 2.41 14.94 -5.94
CA ASP A 170 3.46 15.94 -5.81
C ASP A 170 4.81 15.32 -5.37
N HIS A 171 4.82 14.02 -5.06
CA HIS A 171 5.98 13.28 -4.56
C HIS A 171 6.52 12.23 -5.54
N GLY A 172 6.33 12.44 -6.85
CA GLY A 172 6.85 11.54 -7.88
C GLY A 172 6.06 10.23 -8.02
N ILE A 173 4.80 10.22 -7.59
CA ILE A 173 3.86 9.12 -7.79
C ILE A 173 2.88 9.51 -8.90
N ASP A 174 2.54 8.56 -9.77
CA ASP A 174 1.65 8.76 -10.92
C ASP A 174 0.29 8.09 -10.74
N ALA A 175 0.22 7.04 -9.91
CA ALA A 175 -1.01 6.31 -9.65
C ALA A 175 -1.08 5.76 -8.22
N LEU A 176 -2.30 5.64 -7.71
CA LEU A 176 -2.60 5.05 -6.41
C LEU A 176 -3.68 4.00 -6.62
N SER A 177 -3.41 2.74 -6.29
CA SER A 177 -4.43 1.70 -6.18
C SER A 177 -4.56 1.27 -4.74
N GLY A 178 -5.76 1.49 -4.21
CA GLY A 178 -6.09 1.27 -2.82
C GLY A 178 -7.45 0.61 -2.67
N SER A 179 -8.05 0.77 -1.50
CA SER A 179 -9.33 0.15 -1.19
C SER A 179 -10.27 1.09 -0.44
N LEU A 180 -11.55 0.95 -0.73
CA LEU A 180 -12.64 1.62 -0.04
C LEU A 180 -13.45 0.60 0.74
N VAL A 181 -13.69 0.86 2.03
CA VAL A 181 -14.69 0.11 2.79
C VAL A 181 -16.07 0.63 2.40
N GLU A 182 -16.92 -0.29 1.97
CA GLU A 182 -18.32 -0.07 1.57
C GLU A 182 -19.30 -0.71 2.57
N ASP A 183 -18.91 -1.80 3.23
CA ASP A 183 -19.66 -2.41 4.33
C ASP A 183 -18.75 -2.56 5.55
N GLU A 184 -18.90 -1.65 6.51
CA GLU A 184 -18.12 -1.63 7.74
C GLU A 184 -18.38 -2.87 8.62
N GLY A 185 -19.62 -3.34 8.70
CA GLY A 185 -19.99 -4.46 9.56
C GLY A 185 -19.36 -5.76 9.08
N GLU A 186 -19.43 -6.01 7.77
CA GLU A 186 -18.79 -7.16 7.15
C GLU A 186 -17.27 -7.07 7.27
N VAL A 187 -16.67 -5.91 6.96
CA VAL A 187 -15.22 -5.74 7.07
C VAL A 187 -14.71 -5.96 8.51
N LEU A 188 -15.40 -5.40 9.50
CA LEU A 188 -15.03 -5.55 10.91
C LEU A 188 -15.05 -7.01 11.36
N LYS A 189 -16.05 -7.79 10.93
CA LYS A 189 -16.15 -9.23 11.22
C LYS A 189 -14.92 -10.00 10.72
N TYR A 190 -14.46 -9.72 9.49
CA TYR A 190 -13.28 -10.36 8.92
C TYR A 190 -12.00 -9.95 9.63
N VAL A 191 -11.82 -8.64 9.88
CA VAL A 191 -10.64 -8.11 10.58
C VAL A 191 -10.55 -8.68 12.00
N ALA A 192 -11.66 -8.71 12.74
CA ALA A 192 -11.70 -9.26 14.10
C ALA A 192 -11.34 -10.75 14.18
N GLN A 193 -11.50 -11.48 13.08
CA GLN A 193 -11.17 -12.90 12.96
C GLN A 193 -9.78 -13.15 12.34
N GLY A 194 -8.99 -12.10 12.12
CA GLY A 194 -7.63 -12.21 11.60
C GLY A 194 -7.54 -12.50 10.10
N ALA A 195 -8.57 -12.16 9.32
CA ALA A 195 -8.57 -12.33 7.88
C ALA A 195 -7.47 -11.48 7.20
N THR A 196 -6.85 -12.06 6.17
CA THR A 196 -5.92 -11.34 5.29
C THR A 196 -6.67 -10.47 4.27
N PHE A 197 -5.97 -9.53 3.62
CA PHE A 197 -6.59 -8.74 2.57
C PHE A 197 -7.13 -9.61 1.41
N ARG A 198 -6.45 -10.71 1.10
CA ARG A 198 -6.91 -11.70 0.11
C ARG A 198 -8.28 -12.29 0.47
N GLN A 199 -8.57 -12.46 1.75
CA GLN A 199 -9.85 -12.99 2.23
C GLN A 199 -10.94 -11.91 2.32
N ILE A 200 -10.59 -10.64 2.55
CA ILE A 200 -11.57 -9.56 2.76
C ILE A 200 -11.89 -8.73 1.51
N HIS A 201 -11.02 -8.66 0.51
CA HIS A 201 -11.15 -7.70 -0.61
C HIS A 201 -12.40 -7.86 -1.48
N ARG A 202 -13.17 -8.95 -1.31
CA ARG A 202 -14.44 -9.22 -2.00
C ARG A 202 -15.66 -9.11 -1.07
N HIS A 203 -15.44 -8.69 0.16
CA HIS A 203 -16.43 -8.65 1.23
C HIS A 203 -16.43 -7.25 1.86
N GLY A 204 -17.34 -6.39 1.40
CA GLY A 204 -17.46 -5.02 1.92
C GLY A 204 -16.33 -4.07 1.53
N VAL A 205 -15.50 -4.44 0.55
CA VAL A 205 -14.37 -3.65 0.06
C VAL A 205 -14.45 -3.48 -1.45
N ARG A 206 -14.31 -2.25 -1.94
CA ARG A 206 -14.11 -1.93 -3.36
C ARG A 206 -12.66 -1.54 -3.61
N LEU A 207 -12.03 -2.18 -4.59
CA LEU A 207 -10.71 -1.78 -5.09
C LEU A 207 -10.88 -0.59 -6.03
N VAL A 208 -10.07 0.44 -5.84
CA VAL A 208 -10.12 1.66 -6.68
C VAL A 208 -8.73 2.08 -7.07
N THR A 209 -8.62 2.73 -8.23
CA THR A 209 -7.38 3.32 -8.71
C THR A 209 -7.60 4.78 -9.07
N MET A 210 -6.68 5.64 -8.65
CA MET A 210 -6.60 7.05 -9.01
C MET A 210 -5.30 7.29 -9.78
N THR A 211 -5.35 8.12 -10.82
CA THR A 211 -4.18 8.48 -11.63
C THR A 211 -3.99 9.99 -11.64
N LYS A 212 -2.73 10.44 -11.74
CA LYS A 212 -2.39 11.85 -11.90
C LYS A 212 -3.01 12.37 -13.19
N LYS A 213 -3.89 13.37 -13.09
CA LYS A 213 -4.40 14.09 -14.26
C LYS A 213 -3.22 14.81 -14.92
N ARG A 214 -3.06 14.60 -16.21
CA ARG A 214 -2.08 15.31 -17.04
C ARG A 214 -2.57 16.71 -17.35
#